data_AF-A0A5B0PHU8-F1
#
_entry.id   AF-A0A5B0PHU8-F1
#
_cell.length_a   1.000
_cell.length_b   1.000
_cell.length_c   1.000
_cell.angle_alpha   90.00
_cell.angle_beta   90.00
_cell.angle_gamma   90.00
#
_symmetry.space_group_name_H-M   'P 1'
#
loop_
_entity.id
_entity.type
_entity.pdbx_description
1 polymer ?
#
loop_
_entity_poly.entity_id
_entity_poly.type
_entity_poly.pdbx_seq_one_letter_code
_entity_poly.pdbx_strand_id
1 'polypeptide(L)'
;MDFKLTCGLIMVLSSAVTHSTIPGVVPVGGGIFETGNAEMSRDVLYPCQGDAHTWDSVIGAIVQGGGSLIKRSPEGEKAMQAARDKAPGPAKSGEYIKEMLGWQSELPAESEAGNFWEEKVYRDRRRVALIKNEFPYGLPPLVDHWMLWIRIQTFTEAAFEPLSHETLPNPDFKRSIRRKALLRYLNYYDFYGYSGISEDVINRFRLSGFYHPTEDTVWKDPESSEVVTRLEGIEAMHWLGRHVLNVIHVIFSPERYEILFNRSTERWKSVVYPDHFHVIVKPKSAS
;
A
#
# COMPACT_ATOMS: atom_id res chain seq x y z
N MET A 1 -24.12 56.23 51.33
CA MET A 1 -25.28 55.43 50.89
C MET A 1 -25.08 55.13 49.41
N ASP A 2 -25.23 53.85 49.11
CA ASP A 2 -25.47 53.20 47.81
C ASP A 2 -24.36 53.02 46.76
N PHE A 3 -24.05 51.72 46.62
CA PHE A 3 -23.44 50.95 45.54
C PHE A 3 -23.89 51.32 44.11
N LYS A 4 -22.98 51.14 43.14
CA LYS A 4 -23.13 50.13 42.08
C LYS A 4 -21.84 49.94 41.24
N LEU A 5 -21.43 48.67 41.15
CA LEU A 5 -20.48 48.13 40.18
C LEU A 5 -21.01 48.32 38.74
N THR A 6 -20.11 48.49 37.78
CA THR A 6 -20.24 47.83 36.46
C THR A 6 -18.88 47.58 35.86
N CYS A 7 -18.62 46.29 35.58
CA CYS A 7 -17.45 45.75 34.92
C CYS A 7 -17.46 46.07 33.42
N GLY A 8 -16.33 46.51 32.87
CA GLY A 8 -16.04 46.53 31.44
C GLY A 8 -14.87 45.60 31.15
N LEU A 9 -15.19 44.38 30.72
CA LEU A 9 -14.28 43.29 30.38
C LEU A 9 -13.55 43.60 29.06
N ILE A 10 -12.21 43.58 29.07
CA ILE A 10 -11.37 43.65 27.88
C ILE A 10 -11.41 42.29 27.19
N MET A 11 -12.06 42.19 26.02
CA MET A 11 -12.01 41.00 25.17
C MET A 11 -10.72 40.99 24.35
N VAL A 12 -9.87 40.01 24.66
CA VAL A 12 -8.72 39.60 23.84
C VAL A 12 -9.27 38.89 22.59
N LEU A 13 -9.02 39.47 21.41
CA LEU A 13 -9.25 38.84 20.11
C LEU A 13 -8.30 37.65 19.95
N SER A 14 -8.79 36.47 20.29
CA SER A 14 -8.17 35.21 19.85
C SER A 14 -8.68 34.92 18.44
N SER A 15 -7.81 35.12 17.46
CA SER A 15 -8.00 34.67 16.08
C SER A 15 -8.11 33.14 16.07
N ALA A 16 -9.35 32.65 16.04
CA ALA A 16 -9.63 31.24 15.80
C ALA A 16 -9.24 30.91 14.35
N VAL A 17 -8.14 30.17 14.19
CA VAL A 17 -7.84 29.43 12.98
C VAL A 17 -8.96 28.40 12.83
N THR A 18 -9.87 28.65 11.90
CA THR A 18 -10.90 27.68 11.54
C THR A 18 -10.23 26.59 10.72
N HIS A 19 -9.90 25.48 11.37
CA HIS A 19 -9.65 24.23 10.65
C HIS A 19 -10.95 23.86 9.95
N SER A 20 -10.97 24.02 8.61
CA SER A 20 -11.97 23.41 7.75
C SER A 20 -11.80 21.89 7.85
N THR A 21 -12.58 21.27 8.73
CA THR A 21 -12.83 19.83 8.68
C THR A 21 -13.82 19.61 7.54
N ILE A 22 -13.34 19.03 6.44
CA ILE A 22 -14.21 18.49 5.40
C ILE A 22 -15.12 17.45 6.07
N PRO A 23 -16.46 17.63 6.08
CA PRO A 23 -17.36 16.64 6.64
C PRO A 23 -17.28 15.37 5.79
N GLY A 24 -16.82 14.25 6.37
CA GLY A 24 -16.86 12.94 5.72
C GLY A 24 -15.56 12.13 5.69
N VAL A 25 -14.44 12.67 6.20
CA VAL A 25 -13.21 11.87 6.31
C VAL A 25 -13.32 10.91 7.49
N VAL A 26 -13.30 9.59 7.22
CA VAL A 26 -13.25 8.56 8.27
C VAL A 26 -11.92 8.72 9.04
N PRO A 27 -11.95 8.93 10.37
CA PRO A 27 -10.73 9.03 11.15
C PRO A 27 -9.87 7.77 11.04
N VAL A 28 -8.55 7.93 11.11
CA VAL A 28 -7.62 6.82 11.31
C VAL A 28 -7.87 6.26 12.70
N GLY A 29 -8.74 5.25 12.83
CA GLY A 29 -9.06 4.68 14.15
C GLY A 29 -10.40 3.96 14.30
N GLY A 30 -10.99 3.41 13.25
CA GLY A 30 -12.12 2.48 13.36
C GLY A 30 -11.83 1.16 12.65
N GLY A 31 -12.21 0.03 13.24
CA GLY A 31 -12.04 -1.30 12.67
C GLY A 31 -10.60 -1.79 12.69
N ILE A 32 -10.04 -2.10 11.51
CA ILE A 32 -8.75 -2.77 11.30
C ILE A 32 -7.54 -2.05 11.93
N PHE A 33 -7.68 -0.76 12.24
CA PHE A 33 -6.60 0.07 12.78
C PHE A 33 -6.62 0.25 14.31
N GLU A 34 -7.63 -0.28 15.02
CA GLU A 34 -7.85 0.02 16.44
C GLU A 34 -6.69 -0.38 17.36
N THR A 35 -5.96 -1.45 17.01
CA THR A 35 -4.95 -2.04 17.88
C THR A 35 -3.54 -2.01 17.27
N GLY A 36 -3.41 -1.59 16.01
CA GLY A 36 -2.14 -1.57 15.28
C GLY A 36 -1.43 -0.22 15.32
N ASN A 37 -0.11 -0.23 15.14
CA ASN A 37 0.67 0.97 14.83
C ASN A 37 1.62 0.72 13.65
N ALA A 38 1.87 1.74 12.84
CA ALA A 38 2.70 1.63 11.64
C ALA A 38 4.12 1.09 11.90
N GLU A 39 4.68 1.40 13.07
CA GLU A 39 6.05 1.07 13.48
C GLU A 39 6.19 -0.33 14.08
N MET A 40 5.09 -1.09 14.14
CA MET A 40 5.05 -2.34 14.86
C MET A 40 5.91 -3.42 14.20
N SER A 41 6.47 -4.30 15.01
CA SER A 41 7.22 -5.46 14.54
C SER A 41 6.29 -6.58 14.05
N ARG A 42 6.87 -7.59 13.40
CA ARG A 42 6.11 -8.70 12.81
C ARG A 42 5.36 -9.54 13.86
N ASP A 43 5.95 -9.73 15.03
CA ASP A 43 5.41 -10.56 16.12
C ASP A 43 4.13 -9.97 16.71
N VAL A 44 3.95 -8.66 16.64
CA VAL A 44 2.72 -7.97 17.07
C VAL A 44 1.72 -7.72 15.94
N LEU A 45 2.11 -7.94 14.68
CA LEU A 45 1.25 -7.73 13.51
C LEU A 45 -0.02 -8.59 13.55
N TYR A 46 0.11 -9.90 13.79
CA TYR A 46 -1.01 -10.84 13.69
C TYR A 46 -2.12 -10.59 14.72
N PRO A 47 -1.82 -10.30 16.01
CA PRO A 47 -2.82 -9.86 16.96
C PRO A 47 -3.58 -8.57 16.57
N CYS A 48 -2.97 -7.72 15.75
CA CYS A 48 -3.56 -6.45 15.31
C CYS A 48 -4.39 -6.58 14.02
N GLN A 49 -4.49 -7.77 13.42
CA GLN A 49 -5.28 -7.95 12.20
C GLN A 49 -6.78 -7.92 12.50
N GLY A 50 -7.53 -7.25 11.63
CA GLY A 50 -8.98 -7.10 11.73
C GLY A 50 -9.71 -7.59 10.48
N ASP A 51 -11.02 -7.75 10.61
CA ASP A 51 -11.87 -8.22 9.52
C ASP A 51 -12.30 -7.07 8.58
N ALA A 52 -12.32 -7.34 7.27
CA ALA A 52 -12.74 -6.39 6.23
C ALA A 52 -14.03 -6.86 5.54
N HIS A 53 -15.17 -6.69 6.21
CA HIS A 53 -16.44 -7.29 5.75
C HIS A 53 -17.14 -6.59 4.57
N THR A 54 -16.72 -5.39 4.17
CA THR A 54 -17.33 -4.62 3.09
C THR A 54 -16.27 -4.15 2.10
N TRP A 55 -16.68 -3.83 0.88
CA TRP A 55 -15.72 -3.31 -0.10
C TRP A 55 -15.13 -1.97 0.35
N ASP A 56 -15.94 -1.12 0.98
CA ASP A 56 -15.51 0.16 1.55
C ASP A 56 -14.46 -0.04 2.65
N SER A 57 -14.60 -1.06 3.52
CA SER A 57 -13.59 -1.36 4.54
C SER A 57 -12.30 -1.93 3.96
N VAL A 58 -12.36 -2.70 2.86
CA VAL A 58 -11.17 -3.16 2.13
C VAL A 58 -10.43 -1.99 1.49
N ILE A 59 -11.15 -1.07 0.82
CA ILE A 59 -10.57 0.16 0.26
C ILE A 59 -9.88 0.94 1.39
N GLY A 60 -10.62 1.25 2.46
CA GLY A 60 -10.11 2.00 3.59
C GLY A 60 -8.91 1.36 4.26
N ALA A 61 -8.89 0.03 4.40
CA ALA A 61 -7.73 -0.68 4.93
C ALA A 61 -6.50 -0.49 4.03
N ILE A 62 -6.63 -0.66 2.72
CA ILE A 62 -5.51 -0.58 1.79
C ILE A 62 -5.00 0.86 1.63
N VAL A 63 -5.88 1.81 1.28
CA VAL A 63 -5.46 3.17 0.91
C VAL A 63 -5.01 4.00 2.11
N GLN A 64 -5.40 3.63 3.33
CA GLN A 64 -4.89 4.29 4.54
C GLN A 64 -3.56 3.69 5.00
N GLY A 65 -3.03 2.64 4.36
CA GLY A 65 -1.76 2.01 4.71
C GLY A 65 -1.85 0.80 5.65
N GLY A 66 -3.01 0.16 5.73
CA GLY A 66 -3.25 -1.02 6.56
C GLY A 66 -3.54 -2.30 5.78
N GLY A 67 -3.16 -2.39 4.51
CA GLY A 67 -3.49 -3.57 3.70
C GLY A 67 -3.03 -4.90 4.33
N SER A 68 -1.86 -4.89 4.99
CA SER A 68 -1.34 -6.07 5.72
C SER A 68 -2.10 -6.42 6.99
N LEU A 69 -2.97 -5.54 7.48
CA LEU A 69 -3.80 -5.76 8.67
C LEU A 69 -5.13 -6.43 8.34
N ILE A 70 -5.45 -6.63 7.06
CA ILE A 70 -6.61 -7.42 6.68
C ILE A 70 -6.36 -8.88 7.07
N LYS A 71 -7.22 -9.40 7.93
CA LYS A 71 -7.14 -10.78 8.40
C LYS A 71 -7.49 -11.76 7.27
N ARG A 72 -6.91 -12.96 7.34
CA ARG A 72 -7.29 -14.07 6.45
C ARG A 72 -8.68 -14.61 6.79
N SER A 73 -9.31 -15.22 5.79
CA SER A 73 -10.47 -16.08 6.03
C SER A 73 -10.07 -17.25 6.94
N PRO A 74 -11.00 -17.86 7.69
CA PRO A 74 -10.70 -19.05 8.48
C PRO A 74 -10.05 -20.18 7.65
N GLU A 75 -10.53 -20.40 6.43
CA GLU A 75 -9.98 -21.37 5.48
C GLU A 75 -8.57 -20.96 5.02
N GLY A 76 -8.39 -19.68 4.69
CA GLY A 76 -7.11 -19.10 4.31
C GLY A 76 -6.05 -19.20 5.41
N GLU A 77 -6.43 -18.97 6.68
CA GLU A 77 -5.50 -19.09 7.81
C GLU A 77 -5.13 -20.56 8.08
N LYS A 78 -6.09 -21.48 7.98
CA LYS A 78 -5.81 -22.92 8.09
C LYS A 78 -4.85 -23.40 6.99
N ALA A 79 -5.09 -22.97 5.75
CA ALA A 79 -4.23 -23.31 4.62
C ALA A 79 -2.84 -22.67 4.76
N MET A 80 -2.77 -21.41 5.20
CA MET A 80 -1.51 -20.71 5.46
C MET A 80 -0.70 -21.38 6.57
N GLN A 81 -1.36 -21.83 7.65
CA GLN A 81 -0.68 -22.56 8.72
C GLN A 81 -0.11 -23.88 8.20
N ALA A 82 -0.90 -24.65 7.45
CA ALA A 82 -0.41 -25.89 6.84
C ALA A 82 0.78 -25.66 5.88
N ALA A 83 0.79 -24.53 5.15
CA ALA A 83 1.91 -24.14 4.32
C ALA A 83 3.16 -23.76 5.15
N ARG A 84 2.98 -23.00 6.24
CA ARG A 84 4.06 -22.63 7.19
C ARG A 84 4.68 -23.86 7.84
N ASP A 85 3.88 -24.88 8.16
CA ASP A 85 4.37 -26.12 8.77
C ASP A 85 5.27 -26.90 7.79
N LYS A 86 4.98 -26.84 6.48
CA LYS A 86 5.79 -27.48 5.43
C LYS A 86 7.04 -26.66 5.07
N ALA A 87 6.91 -25.34 5.00
CA ALA A 87 7.96 -24.43 4.56
C ALA A 87 8.19 -23.32 5.61
N PRO A 88 8.75 -23.66 6.79
CA PRO A 88 8.87 -22.72 7.90
C PRO A 88 9.88 -21.62 7.61
N GLY A 89 9.41 -20.38 7.79
CA GLY A 89 10.22 -19.18 7.65
C GLY A 89 10.39 -18.67 6.21
N PRO A 90 10.91 -17.44 6.05
CA PRO A 90 10.87 -16.75 4.76
C PRO A 90 11.67 -17.38 3.63
N ALA A 91 12.82 -17.98 3.95
CA ALA A 91 13.67 -18.64 2.95
C ALA A 91 12.95 -19.84 2.31
N LYS A 92 12.45 -20.76 3.15
CA LYS A 92 11.74 -21.96 2.68
C LYS A 92 10.42 -21.62 2.00
N SER A 93 9.68 -20.64 2.52
CA SER A 93 8.47 -20.15 1.85
C SER A 93 8.81 -19.56 0.47
N GLY A 94 9.92 -18.84 0.32
CA GLY A 94 10.40 -18.34 -0.97
C GLY A 94 10.81 -19.44 -1.95
N GLU A 95 11.49 -20.49 -1.47
CA GLU A 95 11.81 -21.69 -2.27
C GLU A 95 10.55 -22.39 -2.76
N TYR A 96 9.57 -22.59 -1.89
CA TYR A 96 8.28 -23.18 -2.24
C TYR A 96 7.57 -22.40 -3.36
N ILE A 97 7.51 -21.07 -3.26
CA ILE A 97 6.91 -20.24 -4.31
C ILE A 97 7.70 -20.35 -5.61
N LYS A 98 9.04 -20.34 -5.57
CA LYS A 98 9.85 -20.53 -6.78
C LYS A 98 9.60 -21.90 -7.40
N GLU A 99 9.44 -22.93 -6.59
CA GLU A 99 9.14 -24.28 -7.09
C GLU A 99 7.79 -24.32 -7.79
N MET A 100 6.75 -23.80 -7.14
CA MET A 100 5.38 -23.69 -7.66
C MET A 100 5.33 -22.96 -9.01
N LEU A 101 6.12 -21.89 -9.16
CA LEU A 101 6.14 -21.06 -10.36
C LEU A 101 7.12 -21.54 -11.44
N GLY A 102 7.88 -22.62 -11.21
CA GLY A 102 8.89 -23.09 -12.16
C GLY A 102 10.09 -22.13 -12.28
N TRP A 103 10.44 -21.45 -11.19
CA TRP A 103 11.44 -20.37 -11.11
C TRP A 103 12.77 -20.83 -10.52
N GLN A 104 13.09 -22.12 -10.63
CA GLN A 104 14.33 -22.69 -10.12
C GLN A 104 15.55 -22.31 -10.98
N SER A 105 15.34 -22.00 -12.27
CA SER A 105 16.44 -21.59 -13.15
C SER A 105 16.93 -20.19 -12.82
N GLU A 106 18.24 -19.97 -12.99
CA GLU A 106 18.81 -18.64 -12.97
C GLU A 106 18.18 -17.77 -14.07
N LEU A 107 18.02 -16.48 -13.76
CA LEU A 107 17.60 -15.48 -14.73
C LEU A 107 18.86 -14.79 -15.29
N PRO A 108 18.80 -14.26 -16.52
CA PRO A 108 19.79 -13.31 -16.99
C PRO A 108 19.97 -12.15 -16.01
N ALA A 109 21.15 -11.55 -16.00
CA ALA A 109 21.50 -10.44 -15.12
C ALA A 109 20.44 -9.33 -15.14
N GLU A 110 20.24 -8.64 -14.01
CA GLU A 110 19.21 -7.59 -13.92
C GLU A 110 19.41 -6.47 -14.94
N SER A 111 20.67 -6.16 -15.28
CA SER A 111 21.01 -5.20 -16.33
C SER A 111 20.43 -5.54 -17.71
N GLU A 112 20.14 -6.83 -17.95
CA GLU A 112 19.57 -7.33 -19.21
C GLU A 112 18.05 -7.57 -19.09
N ALA A 113 17.50 -7.49 -17.88
CA ALA A 113 16.08 -7.75 -17.63
C ALA A 113 15.19 -6.66 -18.22
N GLY A 114 15.66 -5.41 -18.29
CA GLY A 114 14.82 -4.24 -18.53
C GLY A 114 13.99 -3.88 -17.30
N ASN A 115 13.13 -2.86 -17.42
CA ASN A 115 12.32 -2.40 -16.30
C ASN A 115 11.03 -3.24 -16.14
N PHE A 116 10.55 -3.34 -14.91
CA PHE A 116 9.35 -4.12 -14.56
C PHE A 116 8.09 -3.75 -15.37
N TRP A 117 7.93 -2.47 -15.74
CA TRP A 117 6.79 -1.98 -16.52
C TRP A 117 6.94 -2.16 -18.04
N GLU A 118 8.04 -2.71 -18.54
CA GLU A 118 8.22 -2.98 -19.96
C GLU A 118 7.48 -4.27 -20.36
N GLU A 119 6.78 -4.26 -21.50
CA GLU A 119 5.95 -5.38 -21.94
C GLU A 119 6.69 -6.70 -22.08
N LYS A 120 7.92 -6.66 -22.62
CA LYS A 120 8.79 -7.84 -22.72
C LYS A 120 9.10 -8.48 -21.36
N VAL A 121 8.98 -7.70 -20.28
CA VAL A 121 9.32 -8.09 -18.91
C VAL A 121 8.12 -8.65 -18.19
N TYR A 122 7.02 -7.88 -18.13
CA TYR A 122 5.82 -8.34 -17.42
C TYR A 122 5.08 -9.48 -18.14
N ARG A 123 5.34 -9.71 -19.44
CA ARG A 123 4.86 -10.90 -20.15
C ARG A 123 5.77 -12.12 -20.00
N ASP A 124 7.01 -11.97 -19.50
CA ASP A 124 7.88 -13.11 -19.25
C ASP A 124 7.46 -13.82 -17.95
N ARG A 125 6.80 -14.98 -18.09
CA ARG A 125 6.34 -15.80 -16.96
C ARG A 125 7.47 -16.29 -16.05
N ARG A 126 8.73 -16.24 -16.49
CA ARG A 126 9.89 -16.55 -15.63
C ARG A 126 10.23 -15.40 -14.67
N ARG A 127 9.63 -14.21 -14.89
CA ARG A 127 9.89 -12.98 -14.12
C ARG A 127 8.66 -12.50 -13.35
N VAL A 128 7.49 -12.54 -13.97
CA VAL A 128 6.23 -12.03 -13.40
C VAL A 128 5.14 -13.08 -13.55
N ALA A 129 4.40 -13.33 -12.47
CA ALA A 129 3.24 -14.22 -12.47
C ALA A 129 2.10 -13.60 -11.65
N LEU A 130 0.93 -13.46 -12.27
CA LEU A 130 -0.30 -13.05 -11.58
C LEU A 130 -1.21 -14.27 -11.46
N ILE A 131 -1.35 -14.81 -10.25
CA ILE A 131 -2.11 -16.04 -9.96
C ILE A 131 -3.09 -15.81 -8.82
N LYS A 132 -4.15 -16.63 -8.74
CA LYS A 132 -5.09 -16.55 -7.63
C LYS A 132 -4.38 -16.91 -6.32
N ASN A 133 -4.65 -16.16 -5.25
CA ASN A 133 -4.05 -16.43 -3.95
C ASN A 133 -4.63 -17.71 -3.35
N GLU A 134 -3.77 -18.69 -3.04
CA GLU A 134 -4.14 -19.94 -2.37
C GLU A 134 -4.53 -19.73 -0.89
N PHE A 135 -4.13 -18.60 -0.31
CA PHE A 135 -4.33 -18.24 1.11
C PHE A 135 -5.04 -16.87 1.24
N PRO A 136 -6.29 -16.75 0.73
CA PRO A 136 -6.95 -15.47 0.55
C PRO A 136 -7.27 -14.78 1.88
N TYR A 137 -7.38 -13.46 1.78
CA TYR A 137 -7.90 -12.60 2.84
C TYR A 137 -9.39 -12.89 3.10
N GLY A 138 -9.88 -12.51 4.28
CA GLY A 138 -11.30 -12.54 4.60
C GLY A 138 -12.00 -11.37 3.92
N LEU A 139 -12.25 -11.51 2.62
CA LEU A 139 -12.81 -10.47 1.76
C LEU A 139 -14.33 -10.62 1.61
N PRO A 140 -15.05 -9.53 1.29
CA PRO A 140 -16.49 -9.59 1.01
C PRO A 140 -16.79 -10.44 -0.23
N PRO A 141 -18.04 -10.89 -0.41
CA PRO A 141 -18.46 -11.65 -1.59
C PRO A 141 -18.12 -10.92 -2.90
N LEU A 142 -17.86 -11.71 -3.95
CA LEU A 142 -17.53 -11.23 -5.30
C LEU A 142 -16.21 -10.43 -5.39
N VAL A 143 -15.36 -10.52 -4.38
CA VAL A 143 -14.00 -9.96 -4.41
C VAL A 143 -12.99 -11.08 -4.46
N ASP A 144 -12.13 -11.05 -5.46
CA ASP A 144 -11.05 -12.01 -5.63
C ASP A 144 -9.72 -11.46 -5.11
N HIS A 145 -8.93 -12.36 -4.53
CA HIS A 145 -7.56 -12.08 -4.08
C HIS A 145 -6.57 -12.81 -5.01
N TRP A 146 -5.72 -12.03 -5.68
CA TRP A 146 -4.63 -12.49 -6.53
C TRP A 146 -3.26 -12.11 -5.94
N MET A 147 -2.23 -12.87 -6.31
CA MET A 147 -0.84 -12.57 -5.99
C MET A 147 -0.10 -12.23 -7.27
N LEU A 148 0.50 -11.05 -7.32
CA LEU A 148 1.45 -10.66 -8.35
C LEU A 148 2.86 -10.97 -7.83
N TRP A 149 3.43 -12.11 -8.24
CA TRP A 149 4.78 -12.54 -7.91
C TRP A 149 5.80 -12.00 -8.89
N ILE A 150 6.97 -11.60 -8.39
CA ILE A 150 7.98 -10.86 -9.18
C ILE A 150 9.40 -11.29 -8.78
N ARG A 151 10.24 -11.61 -9.77
CA ARG A 151 11.66 -12.00 -9.60
C ARG A 151 12.68 -10.91 -9.90
N ILE A 152 12.21 -9.72 -10.25
CA ILE A 152 13.03 -8.56 -10.59
C ILE A 152 12.76 -7.41 -9.63
N GLN A 153 13.73 -6.52 -9.45
CA GLN A 153 13.53 -5.35 -8.62
C GLN A 153 12.47 -4.40 -9.21
N THR A 154 11.41 -4.14 -8.45
CA THR A 154 10.32 -3.22 -8.84
C THR A 154 10.59 -1.79 -8.42
N PHE A 155 11.26 -1.62 -7.27
CA PHE A 155 11.50 -0.32 -6.64
C PHE A 155 12.97 0.07 -6.86
N THR A 156 13.21 0.75 -7.98
CA THR A 156 14.52 1.28 -8.38
C THR A 156 14.44 2.79 -8.60
N GLU A 157 15.58 3.50 -8.59
CA GLU A 157 15.59 4.93 -8.93
C GLU A 157 15.08 5.19 -10.35
N ALA A 158 15.28 4.23 -11.27
CA ALA A 158 14.78 4.30 -12.64
C ALA A 158 13.23 4.30 -12.71
N ALA A 159 12.54 3.71 -11.72
CA ALA A 159 11.08 3.71 -11.65
C ALA A 159 10.47 5.11 -11.47
N PHE A 160 11.28 6.06 -10.99
CA PHE A 160 10.89 7.46 -10.90
C PHE A 160 11.02 8.22 -12.22
N GLU A 161 11.78 7.71 -13.20
CA GLU A 161 11.91 8.43 -14.47
C GLU A 161 10.55 8.50 -15.19
N PRO A 162 10.16 9.67 -15.71
CA PRO A 162 8.94 9.80 -16.50
C PRO A 162 9.13 9.12 -17.86
N LEU A 163 8.08 8.45 -18.35
CA LEU A 163 7.99 8.08 -19.75
C LEU A 163 7.85 9.34 -20.63
N SER A 164 8.08 9.23 -21.93
CA SER A 164 8.09 10.36 -22.86
C SER A 164 6.81 11.20 -22.90
N HIS A 165 5.68 10.62 -22.48
CA HIS A 165 4.35 11.24 -22.44
C HIS A 165 3.90 11.61 -21.01
N GLU A 166 4.74 11.38 -20.01
CA GLU A 166 4.41 11.61 -18.60
C GLU A 166 5.10 12.87 -18.07
N THR A 167 4.49 13.48 -17.06
CA THR A 167 5.09 14.58 -16.29
C THR A 167 5.21 14.15 -14.84
N LEU A 168 6.39 14.35 -14.27
CA LEU A 168 6.64 14.09 -12.86
C LEU A 168 5.67 14.92 -11.99
N PRO A 169 5.00 14.31 -10.99
CA PRO A 169 4.07 15.02 -10.13
C PRO A 169 4.80 16.03 -9.24
N ASN A 170 6.06 15.71 -8.89
CA ASN A 170 6.88 16.53 -8.03
C ASN A 170 8.30 16.68 -8.63
N PRO A 171 8.76 17.92 -8.92
CA PRO A 171 10.10 18.15 -9.47
C PRO A 171 11.25 17.63 -8.61
N ASP A 172 11.08 17.56 -7.28
CA ASP A 172 12.12 17.06 -6.37
C ASP A 172 12.44 15.58 -6.60
N PHE A 173 11.53 14.82 -7.22
CA PHE A 173 11.76 13.42 -7.55
C PHE A 173 12.87 13.23 -8.61
N LYS A 174 13.35 14.31 -9.25
CA LYS A 174 14.55 14.28 -10.10
C LYS A 174 15.84 14.14 -9.30
N ARG A 175 15.84 14.53 -8.02
CA ARG A 175 17.03 14.49 -7.16
C ARG A 175 17.27 13.06 -6.66
N SER A 176 18.46 12.51 -6.92
CA SER A 176 18.79 11.13 -6.50
C SER A 176 18.63 10.91 -4.98
N ILE A 177 19.06 11.86 -4.15
CA ILE A 177 18.90 11.77 -2.69
C ILE A 177 17.42 11.63 -2.29
N ARG A 178 16.54 12.39 -2.96
CA ARG A 178 15.09 12.33 -2.73
C ARG A 178 14.53 10.97 -3.13
N ARG A 179 14.87 10.47 -4.32
CA ARG A 179 14.43 9.14 -4.78
C ARG A 179 14.84 8.03 -3.84
N LYS A 180 16.09 8.03 -3.35
CA LYS A 180 16.57 7.03 -2.40
C LYS A 180 15.78 7.06 -1.08
N ALA A 181 15.53 8.25 -0.53
CA ALA A 181 14.70 8.40 0.66
C ALA A 181 13.26 7.89 0.43
N LEU A 182 12.64 8.24 -0.71
CA LEU A 182 11.31 7.74 -1.07
C LEU A 182 11.28 6.22 -1.27
N LEU A 183 12.28 5.63 -1.92
CA LEU A 183 12.37 4.17 -2.08
C LEU A 183 12.47 3.47 -0.73
N ARG A 184 13.21 4.03 0.23
CA ARG A 184 13.26 3.51 1.60
C ARG A 184 11.93 3.65 2.31
N TYR A 185 11.28 4.81 2.21
CA TYR A 185 9.92 5.03 2.72
C TYR A 185 8.92 3.98 2.19
N LEU A 186 8.90 3.75 0.87
CA LEU A 186 7.99 2.80 0.21
C LEU A 186 8.32 1.33 0.51
N ASN A 187 9.54 1.01 0.93
CA ASN A 187 9.89 -0.32 1.47
C ASN A 187 9.60 -0.44 2.97
N TYR A 188 9.58 0.68 3.68
CA TYR A 188 9.31 0.73 5.11
C TYR A 188 7.81 0.69 5.43
N TYR A 189 6.93 1.20 4.58
CA TYR A 189 5.49 1.13 4.79
C TYR A 189 4.82 0.21 3.75
N ASP A 190 3.56 -0.19 3.97
CA ASP A 190 2.83 -0.87 2.89
C ASP A 190 2.66 0.10 1.74
N PHE A 191 3.10 -0.36 0.59
CA PHE A 191 2.92 0.34 -0.65
C PHE A 191 1.59 -0.08 -1.25
N TYR A 192 0.75 0.87 -1.65
CA TYR A 192 -0.57 0.58 -2.22
C TYR A 192 -0.83 1.38 -3.50
N GLY A 193 -1.89 0.98 -4.18
CA GLY A 193 -2.49 1.76 -5.26
C GLY A 193 -3.87 1.22 -5.60
N TYR A 194 -4.58 1.98 -6.41
CA TYR A 194 -5.95 1.69 -6.80
C TYR A 194 -6.21 2.08 -8.25
N SER A 195 -7.19 1.44 -8.88
CA SER A 195 -7.70 1.82 -10.20
C SER A 195 -9.14 1.39 -10.38
N GLY A 196 -9.87 2.09 -11.25
CA GLY A 196 -11.28 1.81 -11.53
C GLY A 196 -12.25 2.19 -10.39
N ILE A 197 -11.75 2.74 -9.27
CA ILE A 197 -12.55 3.27 -8.16
C ILE A 197 -12.71 4.78 -8.34
N SER A 198 -13.90 5.32 -8.08
CA SER A 198 -14.11 6.76 -8.23
C SER A 198 -13.40 7.57 -7.14
N GLU A 199 -12.92 8.76 -7.51
CA GLU A 199 -12.29 9.71 -6.57
C GLU A 199 -13.22 10.05 -5.40
N ASP A 200 -14.54 10.14 -5.62
CA ASP A 200 -15.52 10.39 -4.56
C ASP A 200 -15.55 9.30 -3.47
N VAL A 201 -15.19 8.06 -3.82
CA VAL A 201 -15.05 6.97 -2.83
C VAL A 201 -13.71 7.09 -2.13
N ILE A 202 -12.63 7.31 -2.88
CA ILE A 202 -11.27 7.44 -2.34
C ILE A 202 -11.15 8.62 -1.37
N ASN A 203 -11.75 9.76 -1.70
CA ASN A 203 -11.71 10.99 -0.90
C ASN A 203 -12.43 10.90 0.46
N ARG A 204 -13.15 9.80 0.74
CA ARG A 204 -13.73 9.52 2.07
C ARG A 204 -12.67 9.05 3.06
N PHE A 205 -11.53 8.59 2.57
CA PHE A 205 -10.46 8.03 3.38
C PHE A 205 -9.30 9.01 3.52
N ARG A 206 -8.61 8.94 4.66
CA ARG A 206 -7.37 9.69 4.84
C ARG A 206 -6.19 8.85 4.34
N LEU A 207 -5.85 9.01 3.06
CA LEU A 207 -4.79 8.27 2.39
C LEU A 207 -3.47 8.30 3.20
N SER A 208 -2.83 7.14 3.30
CA SER A 208 -1.61 6.89 4.10
C SER A 208 -1.74 7.31 5.58
N GLY A 209 -2.96 7.40 6.09
CA GLY A 209 -3.21 7.93 7.42
C GLY A 209 -2.74 7.06 8.56
N PHE A 210 -2.59 5.75 8.35
CA PHE A 210 -2.04 4.85 9.35
C PHE A 210 -0.57 5.18 9.67
N TYR A 211 0.21 5.61 8.67
CA TYR A 211 1.63 5.98 8.83
C TYR A 211 1.82 7.41 9.30
N HIS A 212 0.90 8.28 8.89
CA HIS A 212 0.94 9.71 9.18
C HIS A 212 -0.36 10.13 9.89
N PRO A 213 -0.65 9.68 11.12
CA PRO A 213 -1.93 9.91 11.80
C PRO A 213 -2.33 11.39 11.89
N THR A 214 -1.34 12.29 11.94
CA THR A 214 -1.52 13.75 11.86
C THR A 214 -0.70 14.33 10.70
N GLU A 215 -0.95 15.58 10.32
CA GLU A 215 -0.12 16.27 9.29
C GLU A 215 1.31 16.54 9.79
N ASP A 216 1.49 16.70 11.11
CA ASP A 216 2.81 16.90 11.72
C ASP A 216 3.63 15.61 11.81
N THR A 217 2.98 14.45 11.64
CA THR A 217 3.69 13.18 11.64
C THR A 217 4.36 12.99 10.28
N VAL A 218 5.68 13.08 10.27
CA VAL A 218 6.51 12.91 9.06
C VAL A 218 7.45 11.74 9.24
N TRP A 219 7.80 11.07 8.15
CA TRP A 219 8.81 10.03 8.17
C TRP A 219 10.18 10.65 7.92
N LYS A 220 11.15 10.35 8.80
CA LYS A 220 12.52 10.84 8.68
C LYS A 220 13.37 9.73 8.10
N ASP A 221 14.06 10.01 6.99
CA ASP A 221 14.91 9.02 6.36
C ASP A 221 16.08 8.67 7.29
N PRO A 222 16.33 7.40 7.61
CA PRO A 222 17.40 7.02 8.54
C PRO A 222 18.81 7.19 7.95
N GLU A 223 18.92 7.34 6.62
CA GLU A 223 20.20 7.40 5.91
C GLU A 223 20.51 8.79 5.33
N SER A 224 19.64 9.79 5.52
CA SER A 224 19.85 11.15 5.05
C SER A 224 19.10 12.17 5.90
N SER A 225 19.14 13.44 5.50
CA SER A 225 18.36 14.51 6.14
C SER A 225 16.98 14.70 5.49
N GLU A 226 16.61 13.85 4.53
CA GLU A 226 15.32 13.94 3.84
C GLU A 226 14.16 13.55 4.78
N VAL A 227 13.04 14.25 4.60
CA VAL A 227 11.81 14.00 5.33
C VAL A 227 10.70 13.75 4.32
N VAL A 228 9.85 12.75 4.56
CA VAL A 228 8.70 12.42 3.72
C VAL A 228 7.43 12.76 4.47
N THR A 229 6.69 13.74 3.96
CA THR A 229 5.35 14.08 4.44
C THR A 229 4.32 13.08 3.90
N ARG A 230 3.11 13.11 4.47
CA ARG A 230 2.01 12.25 4.01
C ARG A 230 1.68 12.46 2.52
N LEU A 231 1.59 13.71 2.07
CA LEU A 231 1.24 14.03 0.69
C LEU A 231 2.32 13.56 -0.29
N GLU A 232 3.60 13.78 0.04
CA GLU A 232 4.71 13.31 -0.79
C GLU A 232 4.79 11.78 -0.82
N GLY A 233 4.47 11.11 0.29
CA GLY A 233 4.33 9.66 0.35
C GLY A 233 3.25 9.15 -0.60
N ILE A 234 2.07 9.78 -0.60
CA ILE A 234 0.96 9.46 -1.52
C ILE A 234 1.38 9.70 -2.97
N GLU A 235 1.99 10.83 -3.29
CA GLU A 235 2.49 11.14 -4.63
C GLU A 235 3.50 10.09 -5.11
N ALA A 236 4.43 9.67 -4.26
CA ALA A 236 5.40 8.64 -4.58
C ALA A 236 4.74 7.26 -4.75
N MET A 237 3.76 6.91 -3.92
CA MET A 237 2.97 5.68 -4.05
C MET A 237 2.21 5.64 -5.37
N HIS A 238 1.51 6.73 -5.73
CA HIS A 238 0.82 6.82 -7.02
C HIS A 238 1.79 6.78 -8.19
N TRP A 239 2.90 7.51 -8.11
CA TRP A 239 3.88 7.57 -9.18
C TRP A 239 4.48 6.19 -9.45
N LEU A 240 5.00 5.49 -8.43
CA LEU A 240 5.54 4.14 -8.65
C LEU A 240 4.42 3.12 -8.89
N GLY A 241 3.25 3.34 -8.31
CA GLY A 241 2.08 2.47 -8.41
C GLY A 241 1.55 2.36 -9.83
N ARG A 242 1.72 3.41 -10.65
CA ARG A 242 1.33 3.40 -12.08
C ARG A 242 1.95 2.22 -12.84
N HIS A 243 3.20 1.87 -12.53
CA HIS A 243 3.92 0.75 -13.16
C HIS A 243 3.33 -0.59 -12.75
N VAL A 244 2.94 -0.73 -11.47
CA VAL A 244 2.26 -1.93 -10.96
C VAL A 244 0.87 -2.07 -11.57
N LEU A 245 0.11 -0.97 -11.65
CA LEU A 245 -1.21 -0.95 -12.29
C LEU A 245 -1.12 -1.31 -13.77
N ASN A 246 -0.13 -0.81 -14.51
CA ASN A 246 0.08 -1.18 -15.91
C ASN A 246 0.18 -2.69 -16.10
N VAL A 247 0.86 -3.39 -15.19
CA VAL A 247 0.98 -4.85 -15.22
C VAL A 247 -0.34 -5.54 -14.84
N ILE A 248 -1.02 -5.06 -13.80
CA ILE A 248 -2.31 -5.61 -13.36
C ILE A 248 -3.38 -5.45 -14.46
N HIS A 249 -3.37 -4.32 -15.17
CA HIS A 249 -4.35 -3.99 -16.22
C HIS A 249 -4.28 -4.89 -17.44
N VAL A 250 -3.19 -5.64 -17.62
CA VAL A 250 -3.09 -6.67 -18.68
C VAL A 250 -4.16 -7.75 -18.50
N ILE A 251 -4.57 -8.02 -17.26
CA ILE A 251 -5.59 -9.03 -16.92
C ILE A 251 -6.90 -8.37 -16.47
N PHE A 252 -6.82 -7.33 -15.64
CA PHE A 252 -7.99 -6.68 -15.04
C PHE A 252 -8.13 -5.25 -15.55
N SER A 253 -9.02 -5.03 -16.54
CA SER A 253 -9.29 -3.68 -17.03
C SER A 253 -10.01 -2.84 -15.96
N PRO A 254 -9.57 -1.59 -15.69
CA PRO A 254 -10.22 -0.70 -14.73
C PRO A 254 -11.62 -0.26 -15.20
N GLU A 255 -12.00 -0.50 -16.45
CA GLU A 255 -13.37 -0.29 -16.94
C GLU A 255 -14.34 -1.34 -16.40
N ARG A 256 -13.85 -2.56 -16.14
CA ARG A 256 -14.64 -3.72 -15.72
C ARG A 256 -14.47 -4.08 -14.26
N TYR A 257 -13.39 -3.62 -13.63
CA TYR A 257 -13.01 -3.97 -12.27
C TYR A 257 -12.69 -2.71 -11.45
N GLU A 258 -13.02 -2.77 -10.17
CA GLU A 258 -12.40 -1.98 -9.13
C GLU A 258 -11.19 -2.76 -8.61
N ILE A 259 -10.03 -2.11 -8.58
CA ILE A 259 -8.74 -2.76 -8.38
C ILE A 259 -8.03 -2.05 -7.23
N LEU A 260 -7.54 -2.83 -6.28
CA LEU A 260 -6.62 -2.41 -5.24
C LEU A 260 -5.39 -3.30 -5.31
N PHE A 261 -4.24 -2.78 -4.91
CA PHE A 261 -3.13 -3.63 -4.53
C PHE A 261 -2.45 -3.10 -3.29
N ASN A 262 -1.80 -3.99 -2.55
CA ASN A 262 -0.83 -3.64 -1.53
C ASN A 262 0.38 -4.58 -1.57
N ARG A 263 1.55 -4.04 -1.27
CA ARG A 263 2.77 -4.78 -0.98
C ARG A 263 3.13 -4.51 0.46
N SER A 264 3.11 -5.55 1.27
CA SER A 264 3.57 -5.45 2.65
C SER A 264 5.01 -4.93 2.72
N THR A 265 5.39 -4.25 3.80
CA THR A 265 6.81 -3.97 4.08
C THR A 265 7.61 -5.27 4.28
N GLU A 266 8.91 -5.25 3.99
CA GLU A 266 9.80 -6.40 4.19
C GLU A 266 9.76 -6.95 5.62
N ARG A 267 9.64 -6.08 6.64
CA ARG A 267 9.51 -6.52 8.04
C ARG A 267 8.25 -7.35 8.29
N TRP A 268 7.22 -7.21 7.46
CA TRP A 268 5.92 -7.88 7.60
C TRP A 268 5.67 -8.96 6.55
N LYS A 269 6.62 -9.25 5.65
CA LYS A 269 6.47 -10.34 4.68
C LYS A 269 6.81 -11.70 5.27
N SER A 270 5.99 -12.70 4.92
CA SER A 270 6.37 -14.11 5.07
C SER A 270 7.30 -14.60 3.97
N VAL A 271 7.35 -13.92 2.82
CA VAL A 271 8.26 -14.22 1.70
C VAL A 271 8.89 -12.91 1.26
N VAL A 272 10.20 -12.75 1.45
CA VAL A 272 10.91 -11.54 1.02
C VAL A 272 11.29 -11.63 -0.46
N TYR A 273 11.75 -12.80 -0.90
CA TYR A 273 12.08 -13.07 -2.30
C TYR A 273 11.54 -14.45 -2.73
N PRO A 274 10.80 -14.56 -3.86
CA PRO A 274 10.42 -13.49 -4.79
C PRO A 274 9.51 -12.43 -4.15
N ASP A 275 9.58 -11.20 -4.68
CA ASP A 275 8.74 -10.11 -4.21
C ASP A 275 7.29 -10.33 -4.66
N HIS A 276 6.34 -9.70 -3.98
CA HIS A 276 4.93 -9.83 -4.31
C HIS A 276 4.04 -8.67 -3.88
N PHE A 277 2.94 -8.53 -4.61
CA PHE A 277 1.81 -7.68 -4.29
C PHE A 277 0.56 -8.54 -4.10
N HIS A 278 -0.21 -8.23 -3.07
CA HIS A 278 -1.60 -8.64 -2.95
C HIS A 278 -2.42 -7.76 -3.89
N VAL A 279 -3.15 -8.37 -4.82
CA VAL A 279 -3.98 -7.69 -5.81
C VAL A 279 -5.43 -8.09 -5.56
N ILE A 280 -6.26 -7.12 -5.18
CA ILE A 280 -7.65 -7.33 -4.82
C ILE A 280 -8.52 -6.75 -5.91
N VAL A 281 -9.38 -7.57 -6.49
CA VAL A 281 -10.22 -7.19 -7.64
C VAL A 281 -11.68 -7.47 -7.36
N LYS A 282 -12.53 -6.50 -7.66
CA LYS A 282 -13.98 -6.60 -7.57
C LYS A 282 -14.58 -6.27 -8.95
N PRO A 283 -15.36 -7.17 -9.57
CA PRO A 283 -16.08 -6.82 -10.78
C PRO A 283 -17.02 -5.64 -10.51
N LYS A 284 -17.06 -4.70 -11.45
CA LYS A 284 -18.14 -3.71 -11.49
C LYS A 284 -19.41 -4.44 -11.88
N SER A 285 -20.52 -4.14 -11.21
CA SER A 285 -21.82 -4.61 -11.68
C SER A 285 -21.98 -4.18 -13.14
N ALA A 286 -22.45 -5.09 -14.00
CA ALA A 286 -22.79 -4.70 -15.36
C ALA A 286 -23.82 -3.57 -15.27
N SER A 287 -23.41 -2.37 -15.70
CA SER A 287 -24.30 -1.25 -15.98
C SER A 287 -25.27 -1.59 -17.09
#